data_AF-A0A1Q6SSE1-F1
#
_entry.id   AF-A0A1Q6SSE1-F1
#
_cell.length_a   1.000
_cell.length_b   1.000
_cell.length_c   1.000
_cell.angle_alpha   90.00
_cell.angle_beta   90.00
_cell.angle_gamma   90.00
#
_symmetry.space_group_name_H-M   'P 1'
#
loop_
_entity.id
_entity.type
_entity.pdbx_description
1 polymer ?
#
loop_
_entity_poly.entity_id
_entity_poly.type
_entity_poly.pdbx_seq_one_letter_code
_entity_poly.pdbx_strand_id
1 'polypeptide(L)'
;MKKKIAALLAMLMIAAAAVSCAGGGGKPSGGTGKEPGSSDGGTGSSVESTSSIDVLEPGDYNNADFTVMYRDINGSKGWGEWGVYTESDDGTVIASAVYRRNAELEDTWKIKLKYNHVNDTGVWKTDFYNQMNDSYLSGDTICDLCIPGVMDASSLVYFGFFTDLNTLDEINFDRSWWRSNINASLTLAGKQYMAIPRSRIS
;
A
#
# COMPACT_ATOMS: atom_id res chain seq x y z
N MET A 1 39.01 -19.14 -31.51
CA MET A 1 38.03 -18.15 -30.99
C MET A 1 37.95 -18.12 -29.46
N LYS A 2 37.99 -19.25 -28.73
CA LYS A 2 38.04 -19.28 -27.25
C LYS A 2 39.26 -18.55 -26.62
N LYS A 3 40.43 -18.55 -27.29
CA LYS A 3 41.64 -17.85 -26.83
C LYS A 3 41.62 -16.32 -27.01
N LYS A 4 40.77 -15.79 -27.89
CA LYS A 4 40.63 -14.33 -28.10
C LYS A 4 39.65 -13.70 -27.10
N ILE A 5 38.65 -14.46 -26.67
CA ILE A 5 37.68 -14.04 -25.64
C ILE A 5 38.36 -13.96 -24.25
N ALA A 6 39.23 -14.91 -23.92
CA ALA A 6 40.00 -14.88 -22.67
C ALA A 6 40.94 -13.66 -22.57
N ALA A 7 41.53 -13.22 -23.69
CA ALA A 7 42.39 -12.04 -23.72
C ALA A 7 41.62 -10.73 -23.52
N LEU A 8 40.37 -10.64 -24.02
CA LEU A 8 39.51 -9.48 -23.83
C LEU A 8 39.01 -9.33 -22.38
N LEU A 9 38.68 -10.45 -21.73
CA LEU A 9 38.26 -10.48 -20.32
C LEU A 9 39.40 -10.12 -19.35
N ALA A 10 40.63 -10.54 -19.64
CA ALA A 10 41.80 -10.17 -18.84
C ALA A 10 42.15 -8.67 -18.94
N MET A 11 41.88 -8.05 -20.09
CA MET A 11 42.18 -6.63 -20.33
C MET A 11 41.15 -5.70 -19.65
N LEU A 12 39.91 -6.14 -19.46
CA LEU A 12 38.85 -5.37 -18.79
C LEU A 12 39.05 -5.27 -17.26
N MET A 13 39.67 -6.28 -16.65
CA MET A 13 39.92 -6.34 -15.19
C MET A 13 41.06 -5.41 -14.74
N ILE A 14 41.97 -5.01 -15.64
CA ILE A 14 43.09 -4.12 -15.33
C ILE A 14 42.66 -2.64 -15.38
N ALA A 15 41.57 -2.31 -16.10
CA ALA A 15 41.07 -0.94 -16.22
C ALA A 15 40.31 -0.44 -14.98
N ALA A 16 39.84 -1.33 -14.10
CA ALA A 16 39.06 -0.96 -12.91
C ALA A 16 39.92 -0.53 -11.70
N ALA A 17 41.25 -0.68 -11.76
CA ALA A 17 42.14 -0.41 -10.63
C ALA A 17 42.73 1.01 -10.59
N ALA A 18 42.36 1.92 -11.52
CA ALA A 18 43.00 3.23 -11.67
C ALA A 18 42.12 4.47 -11.32
N VAL A 19 40.93 4.30 -10.73
CA VAL A 19 40.08 5.43 -10.25
C VAL A 19 40.01 5.46 -8.71
N SER A 20 41.10 5.11 -8.05
CA SER A 20 41.28 5.40 -6.62
C SER A 20 42.60 6.14 -6.41
N CYS A 21 42.52 7.47 -6.45
CA CYS A 21 43.31 8.44 -5.65
C CYS A 21 43.52 9.75 -6.43
N ALA A 22 42.62 10.70 -6.20
CA ALA A 22 42.90 12.13 -6.10
C ALA A 22 41.73 12.68 -5.26
N GLY A 23 41.86 13.13 -4.02
CA GLY A 23 42.98 13.79 -3.33
C GLY A 23 42.45 15.14 -2.86
N GLY A 24 42.30 15.34 -1.54
CA GLY A 24 41.86 16.63 -0.99
C GLY A 24 41.36 16.55 0.45
N GLY A 25 42.29 16.43 1.40
CA GLY A 25 42.00 16.49 2.83
C GLY A 25 41.73 17.93 3.31
N GLY A 26 40.87 18.04 4.32
CA GLY A 26 40.66 19.25 5.11
C GLY A 26 39.69 18.99 6.26
N LYS A 27 40.20 18.84 7.48
CA LYS A 27 39.44 18.97 8.74
C LYS A 27 39.69 20.38 9.27
N PRO A 28 38.65 21.09 9.77
CA PRO A 28 38.52 21.34 11.21
C PRO A 28 37.05 21.12 11.66
N SER A 29 36.78 20.48 12.79
CA SER A 29 36.68 21.03 14.16
C SER A 29 35.21 21.28 14.54
N GLY A 30 34.85 20.81 15.73
CA GLY A 30 33.51 20.97 16.29
C GLY A 30 33.14 22.43 16.54
N GLY A 31 31.84 22.68 16.46
CA GLY A 31 31.19 23.93 16.82
C GLY A 31 29.70 23.67 16.96
N THR A 32 29.22 23.68 18.21
CA THR A 32 27.81 23.77 18.58
C THR A 32 27.22 25.06 18.01
N GLY A 33 26.21 24.93 17.15
CA GLY A 33 25.55 26.04 16.45
C GLY A 33 24.04 25.81 16.36
N LYS A 34 23.35 26.34 17.37
CA LYS A 34 21.92 26.68 17.48
C LYS A 34 21.11 26.65 16.16
N GLU A 35 20.15 25.74 16.07
CA GLU A 35 19.05 25.83 15.09
C GLU A 35 18.23 27.12 15.33
N PRO A 36 17.86 27.87 14.29
CA PRO A 36 16.82 28.87 14.40
C PRO A 36 15.47 28.14 14.49
N GLY A 37 14.77 28.35 15.60
CA GLY A 37 13.38 27.94 15.75
C GLY A 37 12.53 28.60 14.66
N SER A 38 11.97 27.77 13.78
CA SER A 38 10.87 28.18 12.92
C SER A 38 9.59 28.14 13.75
N SER A 39 9.29 29.28 14.38
CA SER A 39 7.94 29.56 14.88
C SER A 39 7.10 29.92 13.67
N ASP A 40 6.37 28.94 13.13
CA ASP A 40 5.25 29.23 12.24
C ASP A 40 3.96 29.11 13.04
N GLY A 41 3.56 30.25 13.59
CA GLY A 41 2.20 30.48 14.07
C GLY A 41 1.28 30.60 12.87
N GLY A 42 0.93 29.46 12.27
CA GLY A 42 -0.10 29.35 11.26
C GLY A 42 -1.43 29.01 11.93
N THR A 43 -2.31 30.00 12.01
CA THR A 43 -3.72 29.88 12.42
C THR A 43 -4.34 28.62 11.81
N GLY A 44 -4.64 27.65 12.67
CA GLY A 44 -5.31 26.41 12.29
C GLY A 44 -6.69 26.74 11.73
N SER A 45 -6.81 26.79 10.42
CA SER A 45 -8.08 26.59 9.76
C SER A 45 -8.47 25.15 10.10
N SER A 46 -9.40 24.99 11.05
CA SER A 46 -10.11 23.74 11.25
C SER A 46 -10.83 23.44 9.95
N VAL A 47 -10.19 22.67 9.07
CA VAL A 47 -10.87 22.08 7.94
C VAL A 47 -11.75 21.00 8.56
N GLU A 48 -13.02 21.36 8.75
CA GLU A 48 -14.06 20.43 9.14
C GLU A 48 -13.93 19.20 8.25
N SER A 49 -13.52 18.10 8.88
CA SER A 49 -12.95 17.00 8.14
C SER A 49 -14.06 16.01 7.85
N THR A 50 -14.86 16.28 6.83
CA THR A 50 -15.97 15.42 6.37
C THR A 50 -15.52 13.96 6.28
N SER A 51 -16.30 13.04 6.85
CA SER A 51 -16.00 11.60 6.79
C SER A 51 -16.08 11.12 5.34
N SER A 52 -15.36 10.06 4.99
CA SER A 52 -15.42 9.51 3.62
C SER A 52 -16.83 9.02 3.26
N ILE A 53 -17.59 8.56 4.24
CA ILE A 53 -18.97 8.08 4.04
C ILE A 53 -19.96 9.22 3.75
N ASP A 54 -19.74 10.40 4.34
CA ASP A 54 -20.65 11.54 4.16
C ASP A 54 -20.57 12.17 2.77
N VAL A 55 -19.54 11.81 1.99
CA VAL A 55 -19.25 12.37 0.66
C VAL A 55 -19.68 11.43 -0.46
N LEU A 56 -19.89 10.14 -0.15
CA LEU A 56 -20.28 9.14 -1.13
C LEU A 56 -21.78 8.97 -1.09
N GLU A 57 -22.42 9.04 -2.27
CA GLU A 57 -23.84 8.78 -2.38
C GLU A 57 -24.14 7.32 -1.96
N PRO A 58 -25.10 7.09 -1.05
CA PRO A 58 -25.54 5.75 -0.71
C PRO A 58 -26.09 5.01 -1.95
N GLY A 59 -25.89 3.70 -1.99
CA GLY A 59 -26.41 2.82 -3.04
C GLY A 59 -27.28 1.71 -2.48
N ASP A 60 -28.09 1.06 -3.31
CA ASP A 60 -28.76 -0.19 -2.95
C ASP A 60 -28.29 -1.28 -3.93
N TYR A 61 -27.45 -2.17 -3.43
CA TYR A 61 -26.92 -3.31 -4.20
C TYR A 61 -27.64 -4.62 -3.88
N ASN A 62 -28.88 -4.56 -3.37
CA ASN A 62 -29.75 -5.72 -3.16
C ASN A 62 -29.11 -6.86 -2.36
N ASN A 63 -28.34 -6.51 -1.32
CA ASN A 63 -27.56 -7.43 -0.49
C ASN A 63 -26.56 -8.29 -1.27
N ALA A 64 -26.00 -7.76 -2.37
CA ALA A 64 -24.91 -8.40 -3.09
C ALA A 64 -23.71 -8.64 -2.18
N ASP A 65 -23.03 -9.77 -2.37
CA ASP A 65 -21.79 -10.05 -1.67
C ASP A 65 -20.68 -9.14 -2.22
N PHE A 66 -19.92 -8.52 -1.32
CA PHE A 66 -18.71 -7.76 -1.61
C PHE A 66 -17.56 -8.39 -0.84
N THR A 67 -16.63 -9.01 -1.57
CA THR A 67 -15.60 -9.88 -1.00
C THR A 67 -14.27 -9.15 -0.87
N VAL A 68 -13.80 -9.04 0.37
CA VAL A 68 -12.52 -8.45 0.75
C VAL A 68 -11.52 -9.56 1.09
N MET A 69 -10.43 -9.64 0.33
CA MET A 69 -9.30 -10.51 0.62
C MET A 69 -8.19 -9.71 1.32
N TYR A 70 -7.66 -10.19 2.45
CA TYR A 70 -6.65 -9.44 3.21
C TYR A 70 -5.67 -10.36 3.93
N ARG A 71 -4.51 -9.81 4.31
CA ARG A 71 -3.51 -10.54 5.09
C ARG A 71 -3.92 -10.65 6.56
N ASP A 72 -4.03 -11.88 7.05
CA ASP A 72 -4.47 -12.19 8.40
C ASP A 72 -3.49 -11.68 9.47
N ILE A 73 -4.05 -11.22 10.58
CA ILE A 73 -3.36 -10.70 11.77
C ILE A 73 -2.49 -11.74 12.49
N ASN A 74 -2.94 -13.00 12.54
CA ASN A 74 -2.27 -14.08 13.25
C ASN A 74 -1.24 -14.79 12.37
N GLY A 75 -1.41 -14.70 11.05
CA GLY A 75 -0.52 -15.36 10.10
C GLY A 75 0.77 -14.63 9.77
N SER A 76 0.73 -13.31 9.86
CA SER A 76 1.81 -12.47 9.41
C SER A 76 2.56 -11.93 10.60
N LYS A 77 3.86 -12.26 10.70
CA LYS A 77 4.82 -12.02 11.81
C LYS A 77 4.80 -10.61 12.45
N GLY A 78 3.67 -10.18 12.99
CA GLY A 78 3.33 -8.79 13.33
C GLY A 78 2.91 -7.88 12.16
N TRP A 79 2.62 -8.39 10.96
CA TRP A 79 2.37 -7.53 9.78
C TRP A 79 0.90 -7.48 9.34
N GLY A 80 -0.03 -8.16 10.00
CA GLY A 80 -1.37 -8.34 9.41
C GLY A 80 -2.23 -7.10 9.46
N GLU A 81 -3.34 -7.14 8.73
CA GLU A 81 -4.20 -5.98 8.54
C GLU A 81 -5.26 -5.90 9.63
N TRP A 82 -4.99 -5.13 10.69
CA TRP A 82 -5.89 -4.96 11.84
C TRP A 82 -7.18 -4.20 11.52
N GLY A 83 -7.16 -3.41 10.44
CA GLY A 83 -8.23 -2.48 10.09
C GLY A 83 -9.32 -3.06 9.19
N VAL A 84 -9.37 -4.36 8.94
CA VAL A 84 -10.25 -4.94 7.90
C VAL A 84 -11.51 -5.55 8.50
N TYR A 85 -11.35 -6.50 9.42
CA TYR A 85 -12.44 -7.28 9.97
C TYR A 85 -12.23 -7.59 11.45
N THR A 86 -13.33 -7.62 12.19
CA THR A 86 -13.44 -8.22 13.52
C THR A 86 -14.79 -8.91 13.60
N GLU A 87 -14.86 -10.02 14.34
CA GLU A 87 -16.10 -10.77 14.56
C GLU A 87 -17.07 -10.01 15.47
N SER A 88 -16.55 -9.23 16.42
CA SER A 88 -17.36 -8.46 17.36
C SER A 88 -16.67 -7.19 17.86
N ASP A 89 -17.46 -6.27 18.41
CA ASP A 89 -16.97 -5.14 19.21
C ASP A 89 -16.54 -5.66 20.60
N ASP A 90 -15.23 -5.85 20.79
CA ASP A 90 -14.65 -6.29 22.07
C ASP A 90 -14.29 -5.13 23.02
N GLY A 91 -14.64 -3.89 22.63
CA GLY A 91 -14.34 -2.67 23.38
C GLY A 91 -12.95 -2.08 23.15
N THR A 92 -12.08 -2.73 22.37
CA THR A 92 -10.80 -2.11 21.95
C THR A 92 -11.05 -1.08 20.85
N VAL A 93 -10.29 0.01 20.85
CA VAL A 93 -10.48 1.14 19.91
C VAL A 93 -10.53 0.68 18.45
N ILE A 94 -9.62 -0.22 18.05
CA ILE A 94 -9.54 -0.71 16.68
C ILE A 94 -10.73 -1.62 16.35
N ALA A 95 -11.04 -2.61 17.21
CA ALA A 95 -12.13 -3.54 16.94
C ALA A 95 -13.48 -2.82 16.91
N SER A 96 -13.76 -1.94 17.88
CA SER A 96 -14.99 -1.14 17.90
C SER A 96 -15.14 -0.30 16.63
N ALA A 97 -14.05 0.34 16.17
CA ALA A 97 -14.09 1.16 14.95
C ALA A 97 -14.32 0.32 13.69
N VAL A 98 -13.65 -0.82 13.56
CA VAL A 98 -13.80 -1.74 12.42
C VAL A 98 -15.21 -2.33 12.40
N TYR A 99 -15.71 -2.81 13.54
CA TYR A 99 -17.04 -3.40 13.67
C TYR A 99 -18.13 -2.41 13.24
N ARG A 100 -18.09 -1.19 13.78
CA ARG A 100 -19.08 -0.13 13.46
C ARG A 100 -18.99 0.30 12.01
N ARG A 101 -17.79 0.54 11.49
CA ARG A 101 -17.59 0.90 10.08
C ARG A 101 -18.16 -0.16 9.16
N ASN A 102 -17.87 -1.44 9.41
CA ASN A 102 -18.33 -2.52 8.53
C ASN A 102 -19.86 -2.63 8.56
N ALA A 103 -20.49 -2.52 9.72
CA ALA A 103 -21.95 -2.50 9.83
C ALA A 103 -22.58 -1.29 9.11
N GLU A 104 -21.94 -0.12 9.22
CA GLU A 104 -22.38 1.11 8.53
C GLU A 104 -22.27 0.97 7.01
N LEU A 105 -21.19 0.35 6.50
CA LEU A 105 -21.03 0.06 5.08
C LEU A 105 -22.13 -0.89 4.55
N GLU A 106 -22.42 -1.98 5.27
CA GLU A 106 -23.47 -2.92 4.88
C GLU A 106 -24.86 -2.27 4.87
N ASP A 107 -25.18 -1.45 5.88
CA ASP A 107 -26.47 -0.76 5.93
C ASP A 107 -26.59 0.35 4.89
N THR A 108 -25.53 1.15 4.68
CA THR A 108 -25.56 2.30 3.77
C THR A 108 -25.65 1.87 2.31
N TRP A 109 -24.95 0.80 1.92
CA TRP A 109 -24.91 0.34 0.53
C TRP A 109 -25.77 -0.90 0.24
N LYS A 110 -26.42 -1.47 1.25
CA LYS A 110 -27.17 -2.74 1.14
C LYS A 110 -26.32 -3.82 0.48
N ILE A 111 -25.12 -4.03 1.02
CA ILE A 111 -24.19 -5.09 0.62
C ILE A 111 -24.00 -6.08 1.77
N LYS A 112 -23.39 -7.23 1.47
CA LYS A 112 -22.88 -8.18 2.46
C LYS A 112 -21.38 -8.28 2.34
N LEU A 113 -20.65 -7.86 3.37
CA LEU A 113 -19.20 -7.95 3.38
C LEU A 113 -18.78 -9.39 3.65
N LYS A 114 -17.96 -9.94 2.75
CA LYS A 114 -17.31 -11.25 2.89
C LYS A 114 -15.82 -11.03 3.07
N TYR A 115 -15.21 -11.84 3.93
CA TYR A 115 -13.83 -11.65 4.35
C TYR A 115 -13.02 -12.93 4.13
N ASN A 116 -12.08 -12.87 3.19
CA ASN A 116 -11.15 -13.95 2.88
C ASN A 116 -9.77 -13.59 3.44
N HIS A 117 -9.45 -14.10 4.62
CA HIS A 117 -8.15 -13.84 5.25
C HIS A 117 -7.12 -14.87 4.77
N VAL A 118 -5.92 -14.39 4.45
CA VAL A 118 -4.79 -15.26 4.11
C VAL A 118 -3.78 -15.22 5.24
N ASN A 119 -3.55 -16.38 5.84
CA ASN A 119 -2.48 -16.58 6.81
C ASN A 119 -1.15 -16.65 6.06
N ASP A 120 -0.50 -15.50 5.94
CA ASP A 120 0.74 -15.36 5.20
C ASP A 120 1.92 -15.10 6.14
N THR A 121 2.89 -16.00 6.17
CA THR A 121 4.09 -15.91 7.00
C THR A 121 5.32 -15.36 6.26
N GLY A 122 5.19 -15.12 4.95
CA GLY A 122 6.23 -14.67 4.04
C GLY A 122 6.21 -13.16 3.77
N VAL A 123 7.11 -12.71 2.89
CA VAL A 123 7.21 -11.29 2.49
C VAL A 123 7.13 -11.12 0.97
N TRP A 124 7.27 -12.18 0.17
CA TRP A 124 7.24 -12.08 -1.29
C TRP A 124 6.80 -13.40 -1.93
N LYS A 125 5.89 -13.32 -2.91
CA LYS A 125 5.29 -14.48 -3.60
C LYS A 125 4.72 -15.48 -2.61
N THR A 126 3.93 -14.92 -1.72
CA THR A 126 3.36 -15.66 -0.60
C THR A 126 2.10 -16.40 -1.01
N ASP A 127 1.43 -17.05 -0.05
CA ASP A 127 0.14 -17.68 -0.27
C ASP A 127 -0.92 -16.69 -0.77
N PHE A 128 -0.80 -15.40 -0.42
CA PHE A 128 -1.68 -14.36 -0.95
C PHE A 128 -1.48 -14.22 -2.46
N TYR A 129 -0.22 -14.05 -2.89
CA TYR A 129 0.12 -13.97 -4.30
C TYR A 129 -0.31 -15.23 -5.06
N ASN A 130 -0.06 -16.42 -4.50
CA ASN A 130 -0.39 -17.68 -5.14
C ASN A 130 -1.90 -17.83 -5.37
N GLN A 131 -2.73 -17.53 -4.36
CA GLN A 131 -4.19 -17.59 -4.51
C GLN A 131 -4.71 -16.62 -5.58
N MET A 132 -4.19 -15.38 -5.60
CA MET A 132 -4.54 -14.43 -6.65
C MET A 132 -4.11 -14.95 -8.03
N ASN A 133 -2.88 -15.43 -8.16
CA ASN A 133 -2.33 -15.98 -9.39
C ASN A 133 -3.18 -17.14 -9.94
N ASP A 134 -3.58 -18.07 -9.08
CA ASP A 134 -4.39 -19.21 -9.48
C ASP A 134 -5.80 -18.80 -9.90
N SER A 135 -6.40 -17.82 -9.22
CA SER A 135 -7.67 -17.20 -9.62
C SER A 135 -7.59 -16.59 -11.02
N TYR A 136 -6.52 -15.84 -11.31
CA TYR A 136 -6.32 -15.24 -12.63
C TYR A 136 -6.13 -16.29 -13.74
N LEU A 137 -5.35 -17.35 -13.46
CA LEU A 137 -5.11 -18.42 -14.43
C LEU A 137 -6.37 -19.26 -14.71
N SER A 138 -7.25 -19.42 -13.72
CA SER A 138 -8.53 -20.11 -13.86
C SER A 138 -9.63 -19.23 -14.47
N GLY A 139 -9.46 -17.90 -14.44
CA GLY A 139 -10.49 -16.95 -14.83
C GLY A 139 -11.56 -16.73 -13.75
N ASP A 140 -11.30 -17.19 -12.53
CA ASP A 140 -12.18 -17.00 -11.38
C ASP A 140 -12.00 -15.61 -10.76
N THR A 141 -13.04 -15.11 -10.10
CA THR A 141 -12.99 -13.88 -9.29
C THR A 141 -13.18 -14.24 -7.82
N ILE A 142 -12.11 -14.16 -7.03
CA ILE A 142 -12.12 -14.55 -5.60
C ILE A 142 -12.29 -13.37 -4.63
N CYS A 143 -12.17 -12.14 -5.11
CA CYS A 143 -12.40 -10.92 -4.33
C CYS A 143 -12.69 -9.71 -5.22
N ASP A 144 -13.42 -8.74 -4.66
CA ASP A 144 -13.68 -7.43 -5.26
C ASP A 144 -12.63 -6.40 -4.80
N LEU A 145 -12.10 -6.58 -3.58
CA LEU A 145 -11.04 -5.78 -2.99
C LEU A 145 -9.97 -6.69 -2.37
N CYS A 146 -8.70 -6.44 -2.70
CA CYS A 146 -7.58 -7.12 -2.06
C CYS A 146 -6.72 -6.13 -1.25
N ILE A 147 -6.27 -6.55 -0.07
CA ILE A 147 -5.36 -5.81 0.81
C ILE A 147 -4.11 -6.67 1.05
N PRO A 148 -3.24 -6.80 0.02
CA PRO A 148 -1.99 -7.56 0.11
C PRO A 148 -0.89 -6.80 0.86
N GLY A 149 0.17 -7.52 1.23
CA GLY A 149 1.44 -6.88 1.57
C GLY A 149 2.05 -6.17 0.36
N VAL A 150 2.79 -5.08 0.58
CA VAL A 150 3.34 -4.21 -0.50
C VAL A 150 4.15 -4.94 -1.57
N MET A 151 4.87 -6.01 -1.19
CA MET A 151 5.71 -6.78 -2.11
C MET A 151 4.88 -7.71 -3.02
N ASP A 152 3.81 -8.31 -2.49
CA ASP A 152 2.87 -9.08 -3.31
C ASP A 152 2.04 -8.14 -4.18
N ALA A 153 1.61 -7.00 -3.64
CA ALA A 153 0.95 -5.94 -4.40
C ALA A 153 1.79 -5.55 -5.63
N SER A 154 3.08 -5.28 -5.43
CA SER A 154 4.01 -4.92 -6.51
C SER A 154 4.12 -6.02 -7.58
N SER A 155 4.11 -7.29 -7.16
CA SER A 155 4.18 -8.43 -8.07
C SER A 155 2.87 -8.61 -8.86
N LEU A 156 1.72 -8.48 -8.20
CA LEU A 156 0.40 -8.61 -8.83
C LEU A 156 0.13 -7.47 -9.82
N VAL A 157 0.53 -6.24 -9.49
CA VAL A 157 0.46 -5.10 -10.42
C VAL A 157 1.24 -5.38 -11.71
N TYR A 158 2.48 -5.88 -11.58
CA TYR A 158 3.34 -6.16 -12.74
C TYR A 158 2.70 -7.13 -13.74
N PHE A 159 1.94 -8.11 -13.24
CA PHE A 159 1.30 -9.12 -14.08
C PHE A 159 -0.13 -8.76 -14.52
N GLY A 160 -0.62 -7.56 -14.17
CA GLY A 160 -1.89 -7.03 -14.68
C GLY A 160 -3.15 -7.53 -13.98
N PHE A 161 -3.04 -7.88 -12.70
CA PHE A 161 -4.15 -8.44 -11.92
C PHE A 161 -5.21 -7.41 -11.52
N PHE A 162 -4.88 -6.13 -11.51
CA PHE A 162 -5.72 -5.08 -10.96
C PHE A 162 -6.26 -4.14 -12.03
N THR A 163 -7.49 -3.70 -11.82
CA THR A 163 -8.07 -2.57 -12.55
C THR A 163 -7.31 -1.29 -12.23
N ASP A 164 -7.17 -0.43 -13.23
CA ASP A 164 -6.67 0.92 -13.02
C ASP A 164 -7.72 1.75 -12.27
N LEU A 165 -7.45 2.08 -11.02
CA LEU A 165 -8.35 2.82 -10.13
C LEU A 165 -8.67 4.22 -10.65
N ASN A 166 -7.85 4.79 -11.53
CA ASN A 166 -8.16 6.07 -12.20
C ASN A 166 -9.34 5.96 -13.17
N THR A 167 -9.80 4.75 -13.48
CA THR A 167 -10.99 4.51 -14.32
C THR A 167 -12.29 4.45 -13.54
N LEU A 168 -12.23 4.55 -12.21
CA LEU A 168 -13.38 4.55 -11.30
C LEU A 168 -13.66 5.98 -10.84
N ASP A 169 -14.76 6.57 -11.32
CA ASP A 169 -15.13 7.97 -11.05
C ASP A 169 -15.37 8.25 -9.56
N GLU A 170 -15.72 7.21 -8.81
CA GLU A 170 -15.97 7.26 -7.36
C GLU A 170 -14.68 7.41 -6.55
N ILE A 171 -13.51 7.10 -7.13
CA ILE A 171 -12.22 7.19 -6.45
C ILE A 171 -11.54 8.51 -6.77
N ASN A 172 -11.64 9.45 -5.84
CA ASN A 172 -10.93 10.73 -5.90
C ASN A 172 -9.72 10.75 -4.94
N PHE A 173 -8.51 10.66 -5.47
CA PHE A 173 -7.25 10.64 -4.71
C PHE A 173 -6.85 11.97 -4.07
N ASP A 174 -7.51 13.09 -4.40
CA ASP A 174 -7.27 14.39 -3.77
C ASP A 174 -7.99 14.54 -2.43
N ARG A 175 -8.88 13.60 -2.09
CA ARG A 175 -9.61 13.63 -0.82
C ARG A 175 -8.69 13.43 0.37
N SER A 176 -9.05 14.07 1.50
CA SER A 176 -8.21 14.14 2.70
C SER A 176 -7.90 12.79 3.35
N TRP A 177 -8.72 11.77 3.10
CA TRP A 177 -8.52 10.41 3.59
C TRP A 177 -7.52 9.60 2.77
N TRP A 178 -6.93 10.16 1.71
CA TRP A 178 -5.85 9.53 0.95
C TRP A 178 -4.49 10.14 1.28
N ARG A 179 -3.43 9.34 1.22
CA ARG A 179 -2.05 9.83 1.25
C ARG A 179 -1.65 10.29 -0.16
N SER A 180 -2.08 11.48 -0.57
CA SER A 180 -1.89 12.00 -1.94
C SER A 180 -0.44 11.92 -2.43
N ASN A 181 0.54 12.26 -1.59
CA ASN A 181 1.97 12.17 -1.92
C ASN A 181 2.44 10.73 -2.18
N ILE A 182 1.97 9.77 -1.38
CA ILE A 182 2.33 8.35 -1.56
C ILE A 182 1.61 7.81 -2.80
N ASN A 183 0.31 8.08 -2.94
CA ASN A 183 -0.47 7.59 -4.08
C ASN A 183 0.06 8.10 -5.41
N ALA A 184 0.43 9.39 -5.50
CA ALA A 184 1.08 9.94 -6.69
C ALA A 184 2.42 9.26 -7.02
N SER A 185 3.16 8.80 -6.00
CA SER A 185 4.42 8.07 -6.20
C SER A 185 4.21 6.61 -6.63
N LEU A 186 3.02 6.06 -6.41
CA LEU A 186 2.64 4.69 -6.79
C LEU A 186 2.02 4.60 -8.19
N THR A 187 1.80 5.73 -8.85
CA THR A 187 1.30 5.77 -10.22
C THR A 187 2.35 5.22 -11.20
N LEU A 188 1.97 4.21 -11.98
CA LEU A 188 2.84 3.52 -12.93
C LEU A 188 2.36 3.79 -14.36
N ALA A 189 3.18 4.47 -15.15
CA ALA A 189 2.86 4.86 -16.53
C ALA A 189 1.49 5.57 -16.67
N GLY A 190 1.15 6.42 -15.69
CA GLY A 190 -0.12 7.17 -15.66
C GLY A 190 -1.31 6.39 -15.09
N LYS A 191 -1.11 5.15 -14.65
CA LYS A 191 -2.16 4.27 -14.10
C LYS A 191 -1.99 4.04 -12.60
N GLN A 192 -3.09 3.94 -11.88
CA GLN A 192 -3.10 3.76 -10.43
C GLN A 192 -3.67 2.38 -10.08
N TYR A 193 -2.84 1.47 -9.59
CA TYR A 193 -3.28 0.11 -9.25
C TYR A 193 -3.33 -0.17 -7.74
N MET A 194 -2.82 0.75 -6.93
CA MET A 194 -2.75 0.64 -5.48
C MET A 194 -3.17 1.95 -4.84
N ALA A 195 -3.76 1.89 -3.67
CA ALA A 195 -4.19 3.06 -2.92
C ALA A 195 -3.79 2.91 -1.45
N ILE A 196 -3.16 3.95 -0.91
CA ILE A 196 -2.77 4.04 0.50
C ILE A 196 -3.69 5.05 1.19
N PRO A 197 -4.57 4.59 2.10
CA PRO A 197 -5.39 5.49 2.90
C PRO A 197 -4.54 6.23 3.93
N ARG A 198 -4.96 7.44 4.29
CA ARG A 198 -4.45 8.16 5.45
C ARG A 198 -5.09 7.54 6.69
N SER A 199 -4.29 6.88 7.53
CA SER A 199 -4.73 6.45 8.85
C SER A 199 -5.15 7.67 9.67
N ARG A 200 -6.41 7.69 10.12
CA ARG A 200 -6.83 8.49 11.27
C ARG A 200 -6.98 7.52 12.42
N ILE A 201 -5.99 7.52 13.30
CA ILE A 201 -6.19 7.00 14.65
C ILE A 201 -6.77 8.19 15.40
N SER A 202 -8.10 8.21 15.54
CA SER A 202 -8.79 9.16 16.42
C SER A 202 -8.66 8.72 17.86
#